data_AF-W9V4B8-F1
#
_entry.id   AF-W9V4B8-F1
#
_cell.length_a   1.000
_cell.length_b   1.000
_cell.length_c   1.000
_cell.angle_alpha   90.00
_cell.angle_beta   90.00
_cell.angle_gamma   90.00
#
_symmetry.space_group_name_H-M   'P 1'
#
loop_
_entity.id
_entity.type
_entity.pdbx_description
1 polymer ?
#
loop_
_entity_poly.entity_id
_entity_poly.type
_entity_poly.pdbx_seq_one_letter_code
_entity_poly.pdbx_strand_id
1 'polypeptide(L)'
;MRVFHVLIQNNAFNPNMPQGSVMLPFQFHPRGFYSFLMMVGGMCLATPLMAVDFKGHFFDVSDREQVRQFYNTVYRSSDGVLANWTGSIESCDAGRVSEAYEAATLRRINWYRAFAGVPSTIVLDETYSRKAQETALLLSANNTLTHFPTSDMRCYSAAGDEGAQKSNLTYGQAGAGSVKNQFEDYGSSNKSVGHRRWLLYPFTQKMGVGNVVPESPNPRIGAVWVLDPPNLASWGAPRPETREAFVAWPPPGFIPYPLVYPRWSFTYPNADFSDAQVTLFRNGEAHPLMLEPYEVGAGENTLVWIPSPYKDGDRWQSVAEDEQYEVIIDGVRIAGALQTFNYSVTIFDPLYSAQGVFSESMLPQGPEQLYRDDEVAFSIFGLHFTDGYEWSVQTILESEARYDAEWMMI
;
A
#
# COMPACT_ATOMS: atom_id res chain seq x y z
N MET A 1 -20.98 27.01 -0.87
CA MET A 1 -20.45 26.85 0.51
C MET A 1 -21.63 26.71 1.48
N ARG A 2 -21.95 25.48 1.88
CA ARG A 2 -22.82 25.15 3.02
C ARG A 2 -22.28 23.86 3.64
N VAL A 3 -22.13 23.87 4.95
CA VAL A 3 -21.61 22.77 5.78
C VAL A 3 -22.79 21.89 6.18
N PHE A 4 -22.66 20.56 6.05
CA PHE A 4 -23.60 19.61 6.67
C PHE A 4 -22.93 18.99 7.90
N HIS A 5 -23.62 19.05 9.05
CA HIS A 5 -23.26 18.33 10.26
C HIS A 5 -24.16 17.09 10.35
N VAL A 6 -23.56 15.91 10.46
CA VAL A 6 -24.28 14.70 10.91
C VAL A 6 -23.64 14.28 12.23
N LEU A 7 -24.47 14.22 13.26
CA LEU A 7 -24.08 13.93 14.65
C LEU A 7 -24.84 12.67 15.03
N ILE A 8 -24.15 11.54 15.25
CA ILE A 8 -24.77 10.34 15.81
C ILE A 8 -23.88 9.79 16.93
N GLN A 9 -24.50 9.65 18.11
CA GLN A 9 -23.90 9.18 19.35
C GLN A 9 -23.71 7.67 19.38
N ASN A 10 -22.62 7.28 20.05
CA ASN A 10 -22.19 5.93 20.39
C ASN A 10 -23.25 5.21 21.24
N ASN A 11 -23.71 4.02 20.82
CA ASN A 11 -24.39 3.10 21.73
C ASN A 11 -23.55 1.85 21.91
N ALA A 12 -22.82 1.83 23.03
CA ALA A 12 -22.24 0.62 23.59
C ALA A 12 -23.34 -0.43 23.82
N PHE A 13 -23.05 -1.67 23.46
CA PHE A 13 -23.89 -2.83 23.76
C PHE A 13 -24.06 -2.98 25.28
N ASN A 14 -25.29 -2.80 25.78
CA ASN A 14 -25.76 -3.33 27.05
C ASN A 14 -26.76 -4.46 26.71
N PRO A 15 -26.53 -5.72 27.13
CA PRO A 15 -27.31 -6.86 26.64
C PRO A 15 -28.72 -7.01 27.24
N ASN A 16 -29.28 -6.01 27.94
CA ASN A 16 -30.57 -6.13 28.64
C ASN A 16 -31.55 -4.96 28.43
N MET A 17 -31.93 -4.62 27.18
CA MET A 17 -33.16 -3.84 26.94
C MET A 17 -33.92 -4.26 25.66
N PRO A 18 -35.25 -4.12 25.61
CA PRO A 18 -36.12 -4.66 24.56
C PRO A 18 -36.19 -3.75 23.33
N GLN A 19 -36.47 -4.36 22.18
CA GLN A 19 -36.67 -3.72 20.86
C GLN A 19 -37.67 -2.55 20.91
N GLY A 20 -37.30 -1.42 20.31
CA GLY A 20 -38.20 -0.30 20.08
C GLY A 20 -37.53 0.79 19.23
N SER A 21 -38.06 1.01 18.04
CA SER A 21 -37.72 2.10 17.12
C SER A 21 -38.05 3.47 17.72
N VAL A 22 -37.20 4.47 17.44
CA VAL A 22 -37.51 5.89 17.69
C VAL A 22 -37.16 6.69 16.44
N MET A 23 -38.10 7.51 16.00
CA MET A 23 -38.12 8.37 14.81
C MET A 23 -38.49 9.78 15.29
N LEU A 24 -37.81 10.85 14.88
CA LEU A 24 -38.33 12.24 14.98
C LEU A 24 -37.67 13.19 13.94
N PRO A 25 -38.35 14.27 13.51
CA PRO A 25 -38.48 14.66 12.09
C PRO A 25 -37.85 16.02 11.74
N PHE A 26 -37.61 16.33 10.45
CA PHE A 26 -37.80 17.68 9.88
C PHE A 26 -37.88 17.64 8.33
N GLN A 27 -38.80 18.41 7.72
CA GLN A 27 -39.06 18.49 6.27
C GLN A 27 -38.54 19.80 5.66
N PHE A 28 -37.99 19.76 4.43
CA PHE A 28 -38.18 20.80 3.38
C PHE A 28 -37.96 20.20 1.95
N HIS A 29 -38.56 20.84 0.93
CA HIS A 29 -38.55 20.54 -0.52
C HIS A 29 -38.08 21.81 -1.28
N PRO A 30 -37.69 21.83 -2.59
CA PRO A 30 -37.61 20.76 -3.60
C PRO A 30 -36.32 20.68 -4.49
N ARG A 31 -36.03 19.44 -4.92
CA ARG A 31 -35.58 18.89 -6.24
C ARG A 31 -34.42 19.54 -7.07
N GLY A 32 -33.34 18.76 -7.23
CA GLY A 32 -32.38 18.78 -8.34
C GLY A 32 -31.66 17.42 -8.45
N PHE A 33 -31.45 16.90 -9.66
CA PHE A 33 -30.88 15.56 -9.95
C PHE A 33 -29.34 15.58 -9.96
N TYR A 34 -28.70 14.63 -9.26
CA TYR A 34 -27.25 14.38 -9.37
C TYR A 34 -26.93 12.89 -9.14
N SER A 35 -26.05 12.32 -9.98
CA SER A 35 -25.43 11.00 -9.76
C SER A 35 -24.11 11.18 -9.01
N PHE A 36 -23.85 10.38 -7.98
CA PHE A 36 -22.64 10.45 -7.14
C PHE A 36 -21.91 9.11 -7.11
N LEU A 37 -20.58 9.15 -7.23
CA LEU A 37 -19.67 8.06 -6.89
C LEU A 37 -18.94 8.48 -5.60
N MET A 38 -19.17 7.79 -4.48
CA MET A 38 -18.48 8.07 -3.21
C MET A 38 -17.14 7.32 -3.14
N MET A 39 -16.04 8.04 -2.91
CA MET A 39 -14.80 7.50 -2.35
C MET A 39 -14.48 8.19 -1.01
N VAL A 40 -13.88 7.42 -0.09
CA VAL A 40 -13.85 7.65 1.36
C VAL A 40 -12.43 8.00 1.82
N GLY A 41 -12.27 9.00 2.70
CA GLY A 41 -11.04 9.24 3.47
C GLY A 41 -11.17 10.39 4.51
N GLY A 42 -10.90 10.09 5.79
CA GLY A 42 -10.62 11.06 6.87
C GLY A 42 -11.11 10.59 8.26
N MET A 43 -10.27 9.97 9.09
CA MET A 43 -9.36 10.52 10.12
C MET A 43 -9.93 10.49 11.55
N CYS A 44 -9.62 9.44 12.30
CA CYS A 44 -9.46 9.51 13.76
C CYS A 44 -8.07 9.00 14.19
N LEU A 45 -7.50 9.68 15.17
CA LEU A 45 -6.29 9.28 15.89
C LEU A 45 -6.62 8.11 16.84
N ALA A 46 -6.90 6.94 16.29
CA ALA A 46 -6.91 5.67 16.99
C ALA A 46 -6.58 4.56 15.99
N THR A 47 -5.58 3.75 16.33
CA THR A 47 -4.93 2.75 15.48
C THR A 47 -5.92 1.77 14.82
N PRO A 48 -6.08 1.79 13.48
CA PRO A 48 -6.87 0.79 12.75
C PRO A 48 -6.22 -0.61 12.73
N LEU A 49 -5.08 -0.79 13.42
CA LEU A 49 -4.40 -2.07 13.56
C LEU A 49 -5.08 -3.04 14.54
N MET A 50 -5.94 -2.58 15.45
CA MET A 50 -6.54 -3.46 16.48
C MET A 50 -7.58 -4.44 15.90
N ALA A 51 -8.05 -4.17 14.68
CA ALA A 51 -9.13 -4.90 14.03
C ALA A 51 -8.66 -6.01 13.08
N VAL A 52 -7.39 -6.39 13.16
CA VAL A 52 -6.81 -7.44 12.34
C VAL A 52 -6.43 -8.54 13.31
N ASP A 53 -6.93 -9.76 13.13
CA ASP A 53 -6.48 -10.89 13.95
C ASP A 53 -5.00 -11.19 13.59
N PHE A 54 -4.11 -10.54 14.31
CA PHE A 54 -2.72 -10.91 14.34
C PHE A 54 -2.65 -12.21 15.15
N LYS A 55 -2.34 -13.34 14.51
CA LYS A 55 -1.92 -14.54 15.24
C LYS A 55 -0.61 -14.20 15.96
N GLY A 56 -0.71 -13.74 17.21
CA GLY A 56 0.40 -13.11 17.91
C GLY A 56 0.67 -11.69 17.40
N HIS A 57 1.87 -11.45 16.86
CA HIS A 57 2.30 -10.12 16.37
C HIS A 57 2.21 -9.96 14.84
N PHE A 58 1.81 -11.00 14.08
CA PHE A 58 1.81 -10.98 12.61
C PHE A 58 0.42 -11.25 12.01
N PHE A 59 0.14 -10.60 10.89
CA PHE A 59 -1.10 -10.77 10.14
C PHE A 59 -1.20 -12.21 9.61
N ASP A 60 -2.33 -12.86 9.82
CA ASP A 60 -2.57 -14.20 9.30
C ASP A 60 -3.01 -14.14 7.83
N VAL A 61 -2.11 -14.59 6.96
CA VAL A 61 -2.32 -14.70 5.51
C VAL A 61 -2.88 -16.08 5.11
N SER A 62 -3.06 -17.00 6.05
CA SER A 62 -3.65 -18.33 5.78
C SER A 62 -5.18 -18.33 5.76
N ASP A 63 -5.83 -17.23 6.17
CA ASP A 63 -7.28 -17.04 6.06
C ASP A 63 -7.61 -16.15 4.86
N ARG A 64 -8.21 -16.74 3.83
CA ARG A 64 -8.61 -16.05 2.59
C ARG A 64 -9.53 -14.86 2.85
N GLU A 65 -10.52 -15.03 3.74
CA GLU A 65 -11.50 -13.97 4.01
C GLU A 65 -10.84 -12.84 4.78
N GLN A 66 -9.99 -13.15 5.76
CA GLN A 66 -9.22 -12.14 6.46
C GLN A 66 -8.31 -11.34 5.53
N VAL A 67 -7.60 -12.01 4.61
CA VAL A 67 -6.77 -11.38 3.57
C VAL A 67 -7.61 -10.47 2.67
N ARG A 68 -8.77 -10.95 2.22
CA ARG A 68 -9.69 -10.19 1.38
C ARG A 68 -10.17 -8.91 2.08
N GLN A 69 -10.55 -9.03 3.34
CA GLN A 69 -11.00 -7.92 4.16
C GLN A 69 -9.89 -6.90 4.40
N PHE A 70 -8.70 -7.35 4.77
CA PHE A 70 -7.55 -6.47 5.00
C PHE A 70 -7.16 -5.69 3.74
N TYR A 71 -7.28 -6.31 2.56
CA TYR A 71 -7.13 -5.62 1.29
C TYR A 71 -8.27 -4.61 1.03
N ASN A 72 -9.53 -5.04 1.09
CA ASN A 72 -10.65 -4.19 0.72
C ASN A 72 -10.88 -3.01 1.69
N THR A 73 -10.46 -3.13 2.94
CA THR A 73 -10.69 -2.09 3.98
C THR A 73 -9.44 -1.27 4.30
N VAL A 74 -8.27 -1.89 4.45
CA VAL A 74 -7.05 -1.19 4.88
C VAL A 74 -6.14 -0.83 3.71
N TYR A 75 -5.92 -1.73 2.75
CA TYR A 75 -5.14 -1.40 1.55
C TYR A 75 -5.86 -0.29 0.76
N ARG A 76 -7.14 -0.47 0.45
CA ARG A 76 -7.88 0.49 -0.39
C ARG A 76 -8.14 1.84 0.26
N SER A 77 -8.18 1.93 1.59
CA SER A 77 -8.36 3.23 2.29
C SER A 77 -7.13 4.16 2.20
N SER A 78 -6.04 3.71 1.59
CA SER A 78 -4.89 4.57 1.27
C SER A 78 -5.03 5.28 -0.09
N ASP A 79 -6.00 4.89 -0.92
CA ASP A 79 -6.21 5.42 -2.27
C ASP A 79 -7.15 6.62 -2.27
N GLY A 80 -7.05 7.50 -3.27
CA GLY A 80 -7.97 8.63 -3.46
C GLY A 80 -7.85 9.77 -2.44
N VAL A 81 -6.90 9.71 -1.50
CA VAL A 81 -6.68 10.77 -0.52
C VAL A 81 -6.04 11.99 -1.18
N LEU A 82 -6.60 13.18 -0.96
CA LEU A 82 -6.13 14.42 -1.56
C LEU A 82 -4.84 14.93 -0.89
N ALA A 83 -3.83 15.20 -1.71
CA ALA A 83 -2.54 15.65 -1.23
C ALA A 83 -2.57 17.05 -0.61
N ASN A 84 -3.35 18.00 -1.15
CA ASN A 84 -3.37 19.41 -0.73
C ASN A 84 -1.96 19.96 -0.47
N TRP A 85 -1.05 19.75 -1.44
CA TRP A 85 0.33 20.21 -1.33
C TRP A 85 0.38 21.74 -1.30
N THR A 86 1.14 22.28 -0.35
CA THR A 86 1.21 23.71 -0.04
C THR A 86 2.48 24.40 -0.52
N GLY A 87 3.42 23.64 -1.11
CA GLY A 87 4.71 24.16 -1.56
C GLY A 87 4.67 24.82 -2.93
N SER A 88 5.84 25.26 -3.39
CA SER A 88 6.04 25.88 -4.69
C SER A 88 7.43 25.58 -5.25
N ILE A 89 7.47 25.03 -6.46
CA ILE A 89 8.71 24.85 -7.22
C ILE A 89 9.32 26.19 -7.63
N GLU A 90 8.48 27.22 -7.82
CA GLU A 90 8.94 28.53 -8.26
C GLU A 90 9.87 29.18 -7.22
N SER A 91 9.40 29.23 -5.97
CA SER A 91 10.12 29.83 -4.84
C SER A 91 11.01 28.85 -4.08
N CYS A 92 11.14 27.60 -4.57
CA CYS A 92 11.81 26.51 -3.86
C CYS A 92 11.30 26.31 -2.43
N ASP A 93 9.99 26.40 -2.25
CA ASP A 93 9.32 26.06 -1.00
C ASP A 93 8.84 24.60 -1.07
N ALA A 94 9.41 23.75 -0.23
CA ALA A 94 9.07 22.33 -0.22
C ALA A 94 7.62 22.10 0.26
N GLY A 95 7.09 23.02 1.06
CA GLY A 95 5.78 22.94 1.68
C GLY A 95 5.54 21.59 2.37
N ARG A 96 4.27 21.22 2.42
CA ARG A 96 3.82 19.92 2.94
C ARG A 96 2.53 19.49 2.26
N VAL A 97 2.24 18.20 2.33
CA VAL A 97 0.93 17.63 1.99
C VAL A 97 0.01 17.60 3.22
N SER A 98 -1.25 17.21 3.05
CA SER A 98 -2.19 17.05 4.15
C SER A 98 -1.78 15.91 5.07
N GLU A 99 -2.08 16.03 6.35
CA GLU A 99 -1.82 14.97 7.33
C GLU A 99 -2.54 13.66 6.95
N ALA A 100 -3.73 13.74 6.34
CA ALA A 100 -4.45 12.58 5.83
C ALA A 100 -3.67 11.86 4.72
N TYR A 101 -2.99 12.60 3.84
CA TYR A 101 -2.18 12.03 2.77
C TYR A 101 -0.90 11.37 3.29
N GLU A 102 -0.24 11.98 4.28
CA GLU A 102 0.90 11.35 4.98
C GLU A 102 0.46 10.07 5.71
N ALA A 103 -0.66 10.12 6.42
CA ALA A 103 -1.23 8.97 7.11
C ALA A 103 -1.60 7.83 6.14
N ALA A 104 -2.16 8.15 4.97
CA ALA A 104 -2.43 7.17 3.91
C ALA A 104 -1.15 6.55 3.35
N THR A 105 -0.09 7.36 3.19
CA THR A 105 1.23 6.89 2.75
C THR A 105 1.84 5.92 3.77
N LEU A 106 1.82 6.28 5.06
CA LEU A 106 2.26 5.42 6.15
C LEU A 106 1.44 4.12 6.24
N ARG A 107 0.11 4.23 6.09
CA ARG A 107 -0.80 3.07 6.07
C ARG A 107 -0.41 2.08 4.98
N ARG A 108 -0.12 2.55 3.76
CA ARG A 108 0.34 1.69 2.65
C ARG A 108 1.66 0.99 2.98
N ILE A 109 2.64 1.70 3.57
CA ILE A 109 3.92 1.11 4.00
C ILE A 109 3.69 0.00 5.03
N ASN A 110 2.96 0.31 6.10
CA ASN A 110 2.70 -0.64 7.19
C ASN A 110 1.82 -1.80 6.74
N TRP A 111 0.91 -1.59 5.79
CA TRP A 111 0.12 -2.66 5.19
C TRP A 111 1.00 -3.69 4.49
N TYR A 112 1.92 -3.26 3.62
CA TYR A 112 2.85 -4.17 2.95
C TYR A 112 3.73 -4.93 3.94
N ARG A 113 4.23 -4.23 4.96
CA ARG A 113 5.06 -4.83 6.02
C ARG A 113 4.28 -5.90 6.80
N ALA A 114 3.04 -5.60 7.20
CA ALA A 114 2.16 -6.54 7.89
C ALA A 114 1.89 -7.77 7.04
N PHE A 115 1.56 -7.56 5.76
CA PHE A 115 1.23 -8.64 4.82
C PHE A 115 2.42 -9.57 4.58
N ALA A 116 3.61 -8.98 4.37
CA ALA A 116 4.87 -9.71 4.17
C ALA A 116 5.41 -10.39 5.45
N GLY A 117 4.78 -10.17 6.62
CA GLY A 117 5.18 -10.81 7.87
C GLY A 117 6.42 -10.18 8.53
N VAL A 118 6.68 -8.89 8.30
CA VAL A 118 7.74 -8.13 9.00
C VAL A 118 7.12 -7.12 9.97
N PRO A 119 7.86 -6.60 10.97
CA PRO A 119 7.32 -5.62 11.93
C PRO A 119 6.66 -4.42 11.23
N SER A 120 5.37 -4.20 11.46
CA SER A 120 4.50 -3.29 10.69
C SER A 120 4.07 -2.03 11.44
N THR A 121 4.75 -1.71 12.54
CA THR A 121 4.44 -0.58 13.42
C THR A 121 5.44 0.57 13.23
N ILE A 122 6.00 0.72 12.03
CA ILE A 122 6.93 1.82 11.78
C ILE A 122 6.21 3.15 11.94
N VAL A 123 6.95 4.15 12.36
CA VAL A 123 6.47 5.53 12.48
C VAL A 123 7.23 6.45 11.54
N LEU A 124 6.61 7.56 11.16
CA LEU A 124 7.30 8.61 10.43
C LEU A 124 8.15 9.44 11.40
N ASP A 125 9.44 9.56 11.11
CA ASP A 125 10.34 10.47 11.79
C ASP A 125 10.30 11.84 11.09
N GLU A 126 10.00 12.89 11.85
CA GLU A 126 9.84 14.24 11.31
C GLU A 126 11.11 14.75 10.61
N THR A 127 12.30 14.37 11.09
CA THR A 127 13.56 14.79 10.48
C THR A 127 13.78 14.07 9.15
N TYR A 128 13.48 12.77 9.09
CA TYR A 128 13.56 12.02 7.84
C TYR A 128 12.54 12.53 6.82
N SER A 129 11.29 12.78 7.24
CA SER A 129 10.23 13.30 6.38
C SER A 129 10.57 14.69 5.84
N ARG A 130 11.11 15.60 6.65
CA ARG A 130 11.56 16.91 6.17
C ARG A 130 12.65 16.79 5.10
N LYS A 131 13.64 15.93 5.29
CA LYS A 131 14.70 15.69 4.28
C LYS A 131 14.14 15.04 3.01
N ALA A 132 13.21 14.09 3.14
CA ALA A 132 12.53 13.48 2.02
C ALA A 132 11.67 14.51 1.26
N GLN A 133 11.02 15.45 1.94
CA GLN A 133 10.22 16.51 1.33
C GLN A 133 11.09 17.48 0.50
N GLU A 134 12.24 17.89 1.05
CA GLU A 134 13.27 18.65 0.33
C GLU A 134 13.80 17.88 -0.90
N THR A 135 13.99 16.57 -0.77
CA THR A 135 14.38 15.68 -1.87
C THR A 135 13.33 15.69 -2.98
N ALA A 136 12.06 15.53 -2.62
CA ALA A 136 10.97 15.51 -3.58
C ALA A 136 10.85 16.84 -4.34
N LEU A 137 11.03 17.98 -3.65
CA LEU A 137 11.08 19.30 -4.28
C LEU A 137 12.25 19.41 -5.26
N LEU A 138 13.46 19.08 -4.80
CA LEU A 138 14.69 19.14 -5.60
C LEU A 138 14.52 18.34 -6.89
N LEU A 139 14.08 17.09 -6.79
CA LEU A 139 13.94 16.20 -7.94
C LEU A 139 12.82 16.64 -8.89
N SER A 140 11.70 17.14 -8.33
CA SER A 140 10.58 17.64 -9.13
C SER A 140 10.94 18.92 -9.88
N ALA A 141 11.65 19.84 -9.23
CA ALA A 141 12.12 21.09 -9.81
C ALA A 141 13.08 20.91 -11.00
N ASN A 142 13.77 19.76 -11.05
CA ASN A 142 14.72 19.41 -12.10
C ASN A 142 14.21 18.33 -13.05
N ASN A 143 12.96 17.87 -12.91
CA ASN A 143 12.34 16.82 -13.74
C ASN A 143 13.21 15.56 -13.88
N THR A 144 13.82 15.10 -12.78
CA THR A 144 14.76 13.97 -12.78
C THR A 144 14.62 13.09 -11.54
N LEU A 145 15.19 11.87 -11.61
CA LEU A 145 15.49 11.05 -10.43
C LEU A 145 16.98 10.80 -10.35
N THR A 146 17.57 11.08 -9.19
CA THR A 146 18.95 10.73 -8.88
C THR A 146 19.12 10.59 -7.38
N HIS A 147 19.95 9.65 -6.94
CA HIS A 147 20.42 9.56 -5.56
C HIS A 147 21.62 10.49 -5.29
N PHE A 148 22.17 11.13 -6.32
CA PHE A 148 23.34 12.01 -6.22
C PHE A 148 23.04 13.38 -6.86
N PRO A 149 22.18 14.21 -6.25
CA PRO A 149 22.02 15.60 -6.66
C PRO A 149 23.33 16.38 -6.66
N THR A 150 23.44 17.36 -7.55
CA THR A 150 24.57 18.29 -7.58
C THR A 150 24.12 19.69 -7.17
N SER A 151 25.04 20.49 -6.61
CA SER A 151 24.71 21.80 -6.01
C SER A 151 24.20 22.85 -6.99
N ASP A 152 24.35 22.63 -8.30
CA ASP A 152 23.82 23.48 -9.37
C ASP A 152 22.37 23.17 -9.74
N MET A 153 21.80 22.06 -9.24
CA MET A 153 20.39 21.73 -9.45
C MET A 153 19.47 22.77 -8.82
N ARG A 154 18.33 23.05 -9.48
CA ARG A 154 17.31 23.95 -8.96
C ARG A 154 16.76 23.44 -7.63
N CYS A 155 16.55 24.34 -6.67
CA CYS A 155 16.09 23.99 -5.33
C CYS A 155 16.99 22.98 -4.60
N TYR A 156 18.29 22.95 -4.95
CA TYR A 156 19.25 22.15 -4.19
C TYR A 156 19.31 22.62 -2.74
N SER A 157 19.23 21.67 -1.81
CA SER A 157 19.53 21.85 -0.40
C SER A 157 20.35 20.65 0.08
N ALA A 158 21.25 20.86 1.04
CA ALA A 158 22.02 19.76 1.62
C ALA A 158 21.12 18.69 2.27
N ALA A 159 19.95 19.10 2.78
CA ALA A 159 18.93 18.20 3.31
C ALA A 159 18.27 17.34 2.22
N GLY A 160 17.96 17.94 1.06
CA GLY A 160 17.42 17.22 -0.10
C GLY A 160 18.43 16.27 -0.75
N ASP A 161 19.71 16.65 -0.80
CA ASP A 161 20.79 15.76 -1.24
C ASP A 161 20.94 14.54 -0.31
N GLU A 162 21.01 14.77 1.00
CA GLU A 162 21.08 13.68 1.97
C GLU A 162 19.83 12.79 1.88
N GLY A 163 18.64 13.37 1.77
CA GLY A 163 17.41 12.62 1.62
C GLY A 163 17.38 11.79 0.33
N ALA A 164 17.93 12.29 -0.79
CA ALA A 164 18.06 11.53 -2.03
C ALA A 164 18.91 10.28 -1.84
N GLN A 165 20.03 10.38 -1.12
CA GLN A 165 20.93 9.25 -0.86
C GLN A 165 20.35 8.19 0.09
N LYS A 166 19.31 8.54 0.86
CA LYS A 166 18.73 7.69 1.92
C LYS A 166 17.31 7.21 1.64
N SER A 167 16.72 7.62 0.52
CA SER A 167 15.33 7.34 0.19
C SER A 167 15.18 6.42 -1.01
N ASN A 168 14.14 5.60 -1.00
CA ASN A 168 13.53 5.12 -2.24
C ASN A 168 12.86 6.29 -2.95
N LEU A 169 13.00 6.39 -4.27
CA LEU A 169 12.52 7.52 -5.06
C LEU A 169 11.52 7.07 -6.13
N THR A 170 10.52 7.89 -6.42
CA THR A 170 9.52 7.62 -7.47
C THR A 170 9.28 8.83 -8.34
N TYR A 171 9.22 8.61 -9.66
CA TYR A 171 8.90 9.61 -10.67
C TYR A 171 7.46 9.47 -11.13
N GLY A 172 6.74 10.58 -11.26
CA GLY A 172 5.36 10.62 -11.77
C GLY A 172 4.29 10.17 -10.78
N GLN A 173 4.66 9.82 -9.55
CA GLN A 173 3.75 9.44 -8.47
C GLN A 173 4.24 9.93 -7.11
N ALA A 174 3.31 10.06 -6.16
CA ALA A 174 3.57 10.45 -4.78
C ALA A 174 2.62 9.66 -3.85
N GLY A 175 2.88 9.74 -2.54
CA GLY A 175 2.07 9.16 -1.48
C GLY A 175 1.94 7.64 -1.55
N ALA A 176 0.76 7.12 -1.20
CA ALA A 176 0.48 5.69 -1.25
C ALA A 176 0.70 5.06 -2.65
N GLY A 177 0.48 5.82 -3.73
CA GLY A 177 0.78 5.39 -5.10
C GLY A 177 2.27 5.23 -5.36
N SER A 178 3.09 6.14 -4.82
CA SER A 178 4.57 6.01 -4.88
C SER A 178 5.05 4.77 -4.12
N VAL A 179 4.52 4.50 -2.93
CA VAL A 179 4.87 3.30 -2.17
C VAL A 179 4.50 2.02 -2.92
N LYS A 180 3.32 1.97 -3.56
CA LYS A 180 2.94 0.84 -4.44
C LYS A 180 3.96 0.66 -5.57
N ASN A 181 4.34 1.73 -6.26
CA ASN A 181 5.29 1.65 -7.37
C ASN A 181 6.68 1.17 -6.91
N GLN A 182 7.16 1.67 -5.78
CA GLN A 182 8.41 1.21 -5.15
C GLN A 182 8.34 -0.26 -4.75
N PHE A 183 7.17 -0.71 -4.28
CA PHE A 183 7.01 -2.09 -3.86
C PHE A 183 6.89 -3.06 -5.04
N GLU A 184 6.12 -2.69 -6.07
CA GLU A 184 6.03 -3.43 -7.33
C GLU A 184 7.41 -3.53 -8.00
N ASP A 185 8.16 -2.43 -7.96
CA ASP A 185 9.55 -2.32 -8.37
C ASP A 185 9.80 -2.72 -9.82
N TYR A 186 8.89 -2.30 -10.71
CA TYR A 186 9.01 -2.54 -12.15
C TYR A 186 10.11 -1.67 -12.77
N GLY A 187 10.64 -2.11 -13.91
CA GLY A 187 11.67 -1.39 -14.67
C GLY A 187 13.01 -2.11 -14.70
N SER A 188 13.77 -1.87 -15.77
CA SER A 188 14.99 -2.62 -16.08
C SER A 188 16.15 -2.38 -15.11
N SER A 189 16.14 -1.26 -14.37
CA SER A 189 17.11 -0.95 -13.31
C SER A 189 16.74 -1.56 -11.95
N ASN A 190 15.58 -2.19 -11.84
CA ASN A 190 14.97 -2.60 -10.57
C ASN A 190 14.89 -4.13 -10.42
N LYS A 191 15.73 -4.87 -11.16
CA LYS A 191 15.74 -6.34 -11.22
C LYS A 191 15.92 -7.00 -9.86
N SER A 192 16.69 -6.37 -8.98
CA SER A 192 16.98 -6.85 -7.63
C SER A 192 15.93 -6.44 -6.59
N VAL A 193 14.83 -5.83 -7.01
CA VAL A 193 13.72 -5.32 -6.17
C VAL A 193 14.21 -4.50 -4.95
N GLY A 194 15.22 -3.66 -5.17
CA GLY A 194 15.91 -2.90 -4.12
C GLY A 194 14.98 -2.03 -3.27
N HIS A 195 13.99 -1.39 -3.89
CA HIS A 195 13.04 -0.54 -3.17
C HIS A 195 12.14 -1.39 -2.26
N ARG A 196 11.64 -2.53 -2.76
CA ARG A 196 10.87 -3.51 -1.97
C ARG A 196 11.68 -4.05 -0.79
N ARG A 197 12.95 -4.39 -1.01
CA ARG A 197 13.87 -4.89 0.02
C ARG A 197 14.03 -3.90 1.16
N TRP A 198 14.16 -2.60 0.85
CA TRP A 198 14.24 -1.56 1.86
C TRP A 198 12.92 -1.35 2.61
N LEU A 199 11.78 -1.36 1.90
CA LEU A 199 10.45 -1.26 2.53
C LEU A 199 10.16 -2.42 3.49
N LEU A 200 10.65 -3.62 3.16
CA LEU A 200 10.48 -4.84 3.94
C LEU A 200 11.64 -5.13 4.91
N TYR A 201 12.62 -4.23 5.04
CA TYR A 201 13.76 -4.50 5.91
C TYR A 201 13.31 -4.61 7.38
N PRO A 202 13.51 -5.76 8.05
CA PRO A 202 12.89 -6.01 9.36
C PRO A 202 13.36 -5.06 10.46
N PHE A 203 14.61 -4.59 10.38
CA PHE A 203 15.17 -3.70 11.41
C PHE A 203 14.64 -2.27 11.34
N THR A 204 14.04 -1.84 10.23
CA THR A 204 13.55 -0.46 10.10
C THR A 204 12.41 -0.21 11.07
N GLN A 205 12.58 0.75 11.97
CA GLN A 205 11.55 1.19 12.94
C GLN A 205 10.97 2.55 12.56
N LYS A 206 11.78 3.39 11.91
CA LYS A 206 11.40 4.71 11.47
C LYS A 206 11.65 4.87 9.98
N MET A 207 10.74 5.56 9.29
CA MET A 207 10.94 6.03 7.93
C MET A 207 10.62 7.52 7.86
N GLY A 208 10.91 8.16 6.74
CA GLY A 208 10.42 9.50 6.43
C GLY A 208 9.72 9.49 5.08
N VAL A 209 8.76 10.38 4.86
CA VAL A 209 8.10 10.52 3.56
C VAL A 209 8.14 11.97 3.10
N GLY A 210 8.33 12.15 1.80
CA GLY A 210 8.30 13.44 1.13
C GLY A 210 7.51 13.33 -0.17
N ASN A 211 6.60 14.26 -0.39
CA ASN A 211 5.65 14.22 -1.49
C ASN A 211 5.51 15.62 -2.09
N VAL A 212 5.88 15.76 -3.36
CA VAL A 212 5.66 16.98 -4.14
C VAL A 212 4.71 16.66 -5.28
N VAL A 213 3.60 17.42 -5.34
CA VAL A 213 2.45 17.14 -6.20
C VAL A 213 2.08 18.38 -7.02
N PRO A 214 2.99 18.88 -7.87
CA PRO A 214 2.77 20.08 -8.67
C PRO A 214 1.80 19.79 -9.82
N GLU A 215 1.36 20.86 -10.46
CA GLU A 215 0.76 20.78 -11.79
C GLU A 215 1.84 20.54 -12.86
N SER A 216 1.38 20.09 -14.04
CA SER A 216 2.23 19.99 -15.23
C SER A 216 2.89 21.34 -15.53
N PRO A 217 4.17 21.38 -15.95
CA PRO A 217 4.96 20.27 -16.48
C PRO A 217 5.81 19.50 -15.47
N ASN A 218 5.89 19.94 -14.21
CA ASN A 218 6.75 19.29 -13.23
C ASN A 218 6.15 17.93 -12.81
N PRO A 219 6.98 16.87 -12.63
CA PRO A 219 6.51 15.57 -12.23
C PRO A 219 6.16 15.57 -10.74
N ARG A 220 5.20 14.71 -10.39
CA ARG A 220 5.02 14.29 -9.00
C ARG A 220 6.23 13.47 -8.58
N ILE A 221 6.77 13.73 -7.39
CA ILE A 221 7.86 12.96 -6.81
C ILE A 221 7.44 12.47 -5.43
N GLY A 222 7.65 11.17 -5.19
CA GLY A 222 7.56 10.55 -3.88
C GLY A 222 8.94 10.09 -3.44
N ALA A 223 9.31 10.42 -2.21
CA ALA A 223 10.53 9.97 -1.55
C ALA A 223 10.17 9.27 -0.24
N VAL A 224 10.70 8.07 -0.02
CA VAL A 224 10.54 7.34 1.25
C VAL A 224 11.93 7.10 1.81
N TRP A 225 12.30 7.80 2.87
CA TRP A 225 13.55 7.58 3.59
C TRP A 225 13.50 6.22 4.29
N VAL A 226 14.40 5.32 3.91
CA VAL A 226 14.40 3.91 4.33
C VAL A 226 15.61 3.51 5.16
N LEU A 227 16.64 4.35 5.19
CA LEU A 227 17.87 4.09 5.92
C LEU A 227 17.80 4.69 7.32
N ASP A 228 17.46 3.89 8.34
CA ASP A 228 17.26 4.31 9.75
C ASP A 228 18.47 3.98 10.66
N PRO A 229 19.58 4.75 10.66
CA PRO A 229 20.76 4.51 11.49
C PRO A 229 20.56 5.10 12.90
N PRO A 230 20.04 4.30 13.85
CA PRO A 230 20.87 3.30 14.53
C PRO A 230 20.37 1.84 14.38
N ASN A 231 19.39 1.60 13.53
CA ASN A 231 18.73 0.32 13.32
C ASN A 231 19.14 -0.40 12.02
N LEU A 232 20.10 0.10 11.25
CA LEU A 232 20.62 -0.62 10.08
C LEU A 232 21.59 -1.73 10.48
N ALA A 233 21.08 -2.84 11.06
CA ALA A 233 21.88 -3.92 11.66
C ALA A 233 22.99 -3.45 12.63
N SER A 234 22.99 -2.17 12.98
CA SER A 234 24.10 -1.52 13.62
C SER A 234 24.13 -1.99 15.07
N TRP A 235 25.28 -2.53 15.47
CA TRP A 235 25.65 -2.95 16.83
C TRP A 235 25.25 -4.37 17.27
N GLY A 236 25.03 -5.30 16.34
CA GLY A 236 24.86 -6.72 16.71
C GLY A 236 23.54 -7.02 17.42
N ALA A 237 22.55 -6.13 17.28
CA ALA A 237 21.18 -6.39 17.71
C ALA A 237 20.65 -7.64 16.97
N PRO A 238 19.90 -8.53 17.65
CA PRO A 238 19.29 -9.67 16.99
C PRO A 238 18.34 -9.17 15.91
N ARG A 239 18.29 -9.88 14.78
CA ARG A 239 17.30 -9.64 13.74
C ARG A 239 15.90 -9.69 14.35
N PRO A 240 15.04 -8.69 14.13
CA PRO A 240 13.66 -8.76 14.56
C PRO A 240 12.98 -10.02 14.04
N GLU A 241 12.06 -10.55 14.85
CA GLU A 241 11.24 -11.67 14.45
C GLU A 241 10.43 -11.30 13.19
N THR A 242 10.25 -12.29 12.32
CA THR A 242 9.36 -12.24 11.16
C THR A 242 8.45 -13.46 11.23
N ARG A 243 7.26 -13.38 10.62
CA ARG A 243 6.25 -14.46 10.67
C ARG A 243 6.82 -15.79 10.19
N GLU A 244 7.58 -15.76 9.11
CA GLU A 244 8.41 -16.86 8.64
C GLU A 244 9.90 -16.56 8.90
N ALA A 245 10.77 -17.57 8.88
CA ALA A 245 12.22 -17.36 8.98
C ALA A 245 12.82 -16.58 7.78
N PHE A 246 12.04 -16.44 6.70
CA PHE A 246 12.33 -15.70 5.49
C PHE A 246 11.27 -14.62 5.24
N VAL A 247 11.48 -13.74 4.27
CA VAL A 247 10.47 -12.79 3.80
C VAL A 247 10.26 -13.02 2.30
N ALA A 248 9.01 -13.23 1.89
CA ALA A 248 8.67 -13.46 0.48
C ALA A 248 7.59 -12.51 -0.02
N TRP A 249 7.62 -12.23 -1.31
CA TRP A 249 6.50 -11.63 -2.01
C TRP A 249 6.24 -12.37 -3.33
N PRO A 250 5.05 -12.95 -3.53
CA PRO A 250 3.98 -13.13 -2.54
C PRO A 250 4.42 -13.95 -1.30
N PRO A 251 3.87 -13.66 -0.09
CA PRO A 251 4.13 -14.48 1.09
C PRO A 251 3.40 -15.84 1.00
N PRO A 252 3.78 -16.84 1.81
CA PRO A 252 3.01 -18.08 1.94
C PRO A 252 1.56 -17.82 2.35
N GLY A 253 0.59 -18.50 1.75
CA GLY A 253 -0.85 -18.29 2.02
C GLY A 253 -1.58 -17.56 0.90
N PHE A 254 -2.66 -16.85 1.23
CA PHE A 254 -3.54 -16.17 0.27
C PHE A 254 -3.04 -14.78 -0.12
N ILE A 255 -3.17 -14.43 -1.40
CA ILE A 255 -2.88 -13.08 -1.91
C ILE A 255 -3.93 -12.64 -2.95
N PRO A 256 -4.46 -11.40 -2.86
CA PRO A 256 -5.31 -10.84 -3.90
C PRO A 256 -4.52 -10.65 -5.22
N TYR A 257 -5.08 -11.09 -6.36
CA TYR A 257 -4.41 -10.93 -7.65
C TYR A 257 -3.90 -9.49 -7.96
N PRO A 258 -4.56 -8.38 -7.55
CA PRO A 258 -4.07 -7.03 -7.82
C PRO A 258 -2.74 -6.69 -7.11
N LEU A 259 -2.32 -7.51 -6.15
CA LEU A 259 -1.09 -7.37 -5.39
C LEU A 259 0.00 -8.36 -5.81
N VAL A 260 -0.32 -9.26 -6.74
CA VAL A 260 0.69 -10.13 -7.34
C VAL A 260 1.40 -9.31 -8.42
N TYR A 261 2.67 -9.04 -8.17
CA TYR A 261 3.53 -8.33 -9.13
C TYR A 261 4.36 -9.34 -9.93
N PRO A 262 4.77 -9.03 -11.17
CA PRO A 262 5.54 -9.96 -11.99
C PRO A 262 6.80 -10.48 -11.29
N ARG A 263 7.56 -9.61 -10.62
CA ARG A 263 8.74 -10.00 -9.83
C ARG A 263 8.33 -10.60 -8.50
N TRP A 264 8.46 -11.91 -8.38
CA TRP A 264 8.41 -12.65 -7.13
C TRP A 264 9.78 -12.61 -6.47
N SER A 265 9.82 -12.57 -5.14
CA SER A 265 11.05 -12.39 -4.38
C SER A 265 11.08 -13.23 -3.12
N PHE A 266 12.25 -13.78 -2.79
CA PHE A 266 12.52 -14.51 -1.56
C PHE A 266 13.77 -13.95 -0.88
N THR A 267 13.66 -13.59 0.39
CA THR A 267 14.69 -12.89 1.16
C THR A 267 15.05 -13.68 2.41
N TYR A 268 16.35 -13.84 2.66
CA TYR A 268 16.86 -14.46 3.87
C TYR A 268 18.12 -13.73 4.38
N PRO A 269 18.25 -13.48 5.69
CA PRO A 269 19.39 -12.76 6.25
C PRO A 269 20.72 -13.46 5.96
N ASN A 270 21.66 -12.72 5.33
CA ASN A 270 23.01 -13.19 5.01
C ASN A 270 23.08 -14.46 4.15
N ALA A 271 21.98 -14.85 3.48
CA ALA A 271 21.99 -15.97 2.56
C ALA A 271 22.76 -15.63 1.29
N ASP A 272 23.48 -16.61 0.75
CA ASP A 272 24.05 -16.56 -0.57
C ASP A 272 23.17 -17.37 -1.54
N PHE A 273 22.69 -16.69 -2.58
CA PHE A 273 21.80 -17.23 -3.59
C PHE A 273 22.49 -17.45 -4.95
N SER A 274 23.82 -17.31 -5.04
CA SER A 274 24.53 -17.38 -6.33
C SER A 274 24.29 -18.68 -7.10
N ASP A 275 24.12 -19.79 -6.38
CA ASP A 275 23.89 -21.13 -6.93
C ASP A 275 22.43 -21.58 -6.78
N ALA A 276 21.56 -20.76 -6.20
CA ALA A 276 20.20 -21.15 -5.86
C ALA A 276 19.32 -21.30 -7.12
N GLN A 277 18.40 -22.25 -7.08
CA GLN A 277 17.44 -22.52 -8.15
C GLN A 277 16.03 -22.39 -7.62
N VAL A 278 15.12 -21.91 -8.47
CA VAL A 278 13.69 -21.86 -8.16
C VAL A 278 12.96 -22.82 -9.09
N THR A 279 12.13 -23.67 -8.50
CA THR A 279 11.14 -24.48 -9.21
C THR A 279 9.76 -24.01 -8.76
N LEU A 280 8.87 -23.83 -9.72
CA LEU A 280 7.51 -23.38 -9.49
C LEU A 280 6.54 -24.41 -10.05
N PHE A 281 5.52 -24.77 -9.28
CA PHE A 281 4.39 -25.56 -9.76
C PHE A 281 3.13 -24.70 -9.68
N ARG A 282 2.24 -24.83 -10.67
CA ARG A 282 0.90 -24.24 -10.65
C ARG A 282 -0.10 -25.37 -10.67
N ASN A 283 -0.92 -25.49 -9.63
CA ASN A 283 -1.88 -26.58 -9.44
C ASN A 283 -1.26 -27.98 -9.64
N GLY A 284 -0.03 -28.18 -9.15
CA GLY A 284 0.71 -29.45 -9.23
C GLY A 284 1.49 -29.68 -10.54
N GLU A 285 1.36 -28.81 -11.54
CA GLU A 285 2.09 -28.92 -12.80
C GLU A 285 3.30 -27.98 -12.83
N ALA A 286 4.43 -28.43 -13.39
CA ALA A 286 5.63 -27.62 -13.51
C ALA A 286 5.34 -26.34 -14.32
N HIS A 287 5.66 -25.20 -13.74
CA HIS A 287 5.34 -23.89 -14.28
C HIS A 287 6.62 -23.09 -14.61
N PRO A 288 6.83 -22.67 -15.87
CA PRO A 288 8.04 -21.97 -16.26
C PRO A 288 8.21 -20.61 -15.55
N LEU A 289 9.46 -20.25 -15.28
CA LEU A 289 9.86 -18.96 -14.71
C LEU A 289 11.18 -18.48 -15.30
N MET A 290 11.50 -17.22 -15.06
CA MET A 290 12.79 -16.63 -15.37
C MET A 290 13.41 -16.04 -14.10
N LEU A 291 14.63 -16.43 -13.77
CA LEU A 291 15.40 -15.78 -12.69
C LEU A 291 15.91 -14.42 -13.17
N GLU A 292 15.79 -13.41 -12.32
CA GLU A 292 16.52 -12.16 -12.49
C GLU A 292 17.99 -12.34 -12.00
N PRO A 293 18.94 -11.53 -12.50
CA PRO A 293 20.30 -11.54 -11.98
C PRO A 293 20.34 -11.32 -10.47
N TYR A 294 21.11 -12.14 -9.76
CA TYR A 294 21.30 -11.99 -8.32
C TYR A 294 22.21 -10.80 -8.01
N GLU A 295 21.70 -9.87 -7.19
CA GLU A 295 22.43 -8.68 -6.75
C GLU A 295 22.32 -8.44 -5.25
N VAL A 296 23.41 -7.98 -4.65
CA VAL A 296 23.53 -7.62 -3.23
C VAL A 296 23.56 -6.09 -3.07
N GLY A 297 23.39 -5.60 -1.83
CA GLY A 297 23.58 -4.17 -1.52
C GLY A 297 22.32 -3.39 -1.13
N ALA A 298 21.16 -4.06 -1.01
CA ALA A 298 19.93 -3.47 -0.49
C ALA A 298 19.33 -4.36 0.60
N GLY A 299 18.99 -3.82 1.77
CA GLY A 299 18.38 -4.58 2.86
C GLY A 299 19.04 -5.96 3.10
N GLU A 300 18.21 -7.01 3.18
CA GLU A 300 18.68 -8.40 3.23
C GLU A 300 18.85 -8.97 1.81
N ASN A 301 19.64 -10.04 1.67
CA ASN A 301 19.87 -10.71 0.39
C ASN A 301 18.58 -11.35 -0.13
N THR A 302 18.33 -11.21 -1.43
CA THR A 302 17.06 -11.59 -2.06
C THR A 302 17.29 -12.25 -3.41
N LEU A 303 16.61 -13.36 -3.65
CA LEU A 303 16.47 -13.99 -4.96
C LEU A 303 15.17 -13.53 -5.62
N VAL A 304 15.19 -13.25 -6.93
CA VAL A 304 14.05 -12.70 -7.67
C VAL A 304 13.80 -13.50 -8.94
N TRP A 305 12.53 -13.76 -9.24
CA TRP A 305 12.12 -14.42 -10.48
C TRP A 305 10.77 -13.90 -10.99
N ILE A 306 10.45 -14.20 -12.24
CA ILE A 306 9.19 -13.85 -12.89
C ILE A 306 8.52 -15.12 -13.42
N PRO A 307 7.33 -15.51 -12.91
CA PRO A 307 6.53 -16.60 -13.48
C PRO A 307 6.06 -16.30 -14.90
N SER A 308 6.08 -17.29 -15.79
CA SER A 308 5.58 -17.14 -17.17
C SER A 308 4.04 -17.12 -17.23
N PRO A 309 3.39 -16.45 -18.20
CA PRO A 309 3.97 -15.68 -19.30
C PRO A 309 4.25 -14.21 -18.93
N TYR A 310 4.16 -13.84 -17.65
CA TYR A 310 4.33 -12.45 -17.22
C TYR A 310 5.74 -11.94 -17.50
N LYS A 311 5.81 -10.64 -17.72
CA LYS A 311 7.04 -9.85 -17.93
C LYS A 311 7.05 -8.68 -16.96
N ASP A 312 8.21 -8.06 -16.83
CA ASP A 312 8.38 -6.83 -16.06
C ASP A 312 7.36 -5.75 -16.51
N GLY A 313 6.66 -5.16 -15.55
CA GLY A 313 5.61 -4.16 -15.77
C GLY A 313 4.23 -4.70 -16.17
N ASP A 314 4.07 -6.01 -16.38
CA ASP A 314 2.76 -6.60 -16.62
C ASP A 314 1.86 -6.51 -15.38
N ARG A 315 0.54 -6.47 -15.62
CA ARG A 315 -0.46 -6.59 -14.56
C ARG A 315 -0.93 -8.04 -14.48
N TRP A 316 -0.94 -8.58 -13.26
CA TRP A 316 -1.53 -9.89 -13.02
C TRP A 316 -3.02 -9.87 -13.34
N GLN A 317 -3.48 -10.91 -14.02
CA GLN A 317 -4.87 -11.02 -14.45
C GLN A 317 -5.75 -11.56 -13.32
N SER A 318 -7.04 -11.23 -13.35
CA SER A 318 -8.02 -11.82 -12.43
C SER A 318 -8.09 -13.33 -12.62
N VAL A 319 -8.39 -14.04 -11.54
CA VAL A 319 -8.57 -15.50 -11.55
C VAL A 319 -10.04 -15.84 -11.27
N ALA A 320 -10.59 -16.80 -12.01
CA ALA A 320 -11.98 -17.23 -11.80
C ALA A 320 -12.14 -18.11 -10.56
N GLU A 321 -11.10 -18.88 -10.25
CA GLU A 321 -10.99 -19.73 -9.06
C GLU A 321 -9.63 -19.46 -8.40
N ASP A 322 -9.50 -19.82 -7.14
CA ASP A 322 -8.25 -19.68 -6.42
C ASP A 322 -7.14 -20.52 -7.10
N GLU A 323 -6.02 -19.91 -7.43
CA GLU A 323 -4.90 -20.56 -8.10
C GLU A 323 -3.73 -20.78 -7.15
N GLN A 324 -3.33 -22.03 -6.95
CA GLN A 324 -2.22 -22.35 -6.07
C GLN A 324 -0.91 -22.49 -6.85
N TYR A 325 0.13 -21.86 -6.32
CA TYR A 325 1.51 -22.01 -6.73
C TYR A 325 2.32 -22.63 -5.60
N GLU A 326 3.13 -23.64 -5.91
CA GLU A 326 4.13 -24.19 -4.98
C GLU A 326 5.51 -23.73 -5.42
N VAL A 327 6.24 -23.08 -4.51
CA VAL A 327 7.58 -22.57 -4.72
C VAL A 327 8.56 -23.47 -4.00
N ILE A 328 9.56 -23.96 -4.72
CA ILE A 328 10.70 -24.68 -4.15
C ILE A 328 11.96 -23.88 -4.50
N ILE A 329 12.73 -23.51 -3.48
CA ILE A 329 13.99 -22.80 -3.64
C ILE A 329 15.08 -23.70 -3.08
N ASP A 330 15.93 -24.21 -3.95
CA ASP A 330 17.01 -25.12 -3.60
C ASP A 330 18.38 -24.45 -3.72
N GLY A 331 19.38 -25.01 -3.02
CA GLY A 331 20.76 -24.53 -3.12
C GLY A 331 21.04 -23.20 -2.41
N VAL A 332 20.17 -22.77 -1.48
CA VAL A 332 20.39 -21.54 -0.71
C VAL A 332 21.50 -21.79 0.31
N ARG A 333 22.61 -21.03 0.25
CA ARG A 333 23.73 -21.22 1.17
C ARG A 333 23.60 -20.30 2.38
N ILE A 334 23.52 -20.90 3.57
CA ILE A 334 23.37 -20.19 4.85
C ILE A 334 24.43 -20.71 5.81
N ALA A 335 25.33 -19.84 6.27
CA ALA A 335 26.45 -20.20 7.14
C ALA A 335 27.28 -21.39 6.62
N GLY A 336 27.44 -21.50 5.29
CA GLY A 336 28.18 -22.58 4.61
C GLY A 336 27.38 -23.85 4.31
N ALA A 337 26.19 -24.02 4.88
CA ALA A 337 25.31 -25.16 4.60
C ALA A 337 24.30 -24.84 3.49
N LEU A 338 23.98 -25.81 2.64
CA LEU A 338 22.90 -25.70 1.68
C LEU A 338 21.55 -25.96 2.36
N GLN A 339 20.56 -25.17 2.02
CA GLN A 339 19.20 -25.22 2.52
C GLN A 339 18.22 -25.23 1.35
N THR A 340 17.08 -25.86 1.57
CA THR A 340 15.94 -25.88 0.66
C THR A 340 14.73 -25.30 1.37
N PHE A 341 13.99 -24.43 0.69
CA PHE A 341 12.75 -23.85 1.19
C PHE A 341 11.59 -24.25 0.31
N ASN A 342 10.44 -24.54 0.91
CA ASN A 342 9.20 -24.79 0.22
C ASN A 342 8.06 -23.98 0.83
N TYR A 343 7.21 -23.40 -0.01
CA TYR A 343 5.98 -22.73 0.44
C TYR A 343 4.96 -22.65 -0.68
N SER A 344 3.70 -22.43 -0.31
CA SER A 344 2.60 -22.29 -1.28
C SER A 344 1.98 -20.91 -1.22
N VAL A 345 1.61 -20.38 -2.38
CA VAL A 345 0.91 -19.12 -2.57
C VAL A 345 -0.43 -19.43 -3.24
N THR A 346 -1.53 -18.92 -2.71
CA THR A 346 -2.86 -19.05 -3.30
C THR A 346 -3.35 -17.68 -3.75
N ILE A 347 -3.42 -17.48 -5.06
CA ILE A 347 -3.88 -16.24 -5.68
C ILE A 347 -5.40 -16.31 -5.81
N PHE A 348 -6.11 -15.24 -5.42
CA PHE A 348 -7.57 -15.19 -5.52
C PHE A 348 -8.09 -13.83 -5.96
N ASP A 349 -9.36 -13.79 -6.36
CA ASP A 349 -10.07 -12.54 -6.65
C ASP A 349 -10.69 -11.93 -5.39
N PRO A 350 -10.21 -10.73 -4.94
CA PRO A 350 -10.73 -10.08 -3.75
C PRO A 350 -12.17 -9.53 -3.87
N LEU A 351 -12.75 -9.53 -5.08
CA LEU A 351 -14.16 -9.15 -5.30
C LEU A 351 -15.15 -10.21 -4.81
N TYR A 352 -14.72 -11.46 -4.67
CA TYR A 352 -15.57 -12.58 -4.28
C TYR A 352 -15.16 -13.15 -2.92
N SER A 353 -16.15 -13.36 -2.04
CA SER A 353 -15.95 -14.13 -0.80
C SER A 353 -15.57 -15.59 -1.09
N ALA A 354 -15.10 -16.32 -0.07
CA ALA A 354 -14.76 -17.74 -0.21
C ALA A 354 -15.95 -18.62 -0.62
N GLN A 355 -17.18 -18.15 -0.42
CA GLN A 355 -18.43 -18.80 -0.84
C GLN A 355 -18.89 -18.38 -2.25
N GLY A 356 -18.08 -17.62 -2.99
CA GLY A 356 -18.43 -17.12 -4.32
C GLY A 356 -19.46 -15.99 -4.32
N VAL A 357 -19.82 -15.46 -3.15
CA VAL A 357 -20.75 -14.32 -3.05
C VAL A 357 -19.99 -13.04 -3.40
N PHE A 358 -20.51 -12.29 -4.38
CA PHE A 358 -20.00 -10.99 -4.80
C PHE A 358 -20.07 -9.99 -3.64
N SER A 359 -18.99 -9.21 -3.48
CA SER A 359 -18.77 -8.31 -2.34
C SER A 359 -19.60 -7.00 -2.35
N GLU A 360 -20.80 -6.99 -2.94
CA GLU A 360 -21.76 -5.89 -2.69
C GLU A 360 -22.11 -5.78 -1.19
N SER A 361 -21.92 -6.87 -0.43
CA SER A 361 -22.07 -6.92 1.03
C SER A 361 -21.03 -6.11 1.83
N MET A 362 -20.11 -5.40 1.18
CA MET A 362 -19.20 -4.44 1.84
C MET A 362 -19.34 -3.01 1.34
N LEU A 363 -20.17 -2.78 0.33
CA LEU A 363 -20.62 -1.43 0.04
C LEU A 363 -21.65 -1.04 1.11
N PRO A 364 -21.64 0.23 1.56
CA PRO A 364 -22.76 0.75 2.32
C PRO A 364 -24.04 0.51 1.53
N GLN A 365 -24.91 -0.35 2.06
CA GLN A 365 -26.23 -0.59 1.52
C GLN A 365 -27.09 0.60 1.85
N GLY A 366 -27.50 1.32 0.84
CA GLY A 366 -28.38 2.46 0.98
C GLY A 366 -28.92 2.88 -0.37
N PRO A 367 -29.68 3.98 -0.41
CA PRO A 367 -30.21 4.52 -1.65
C PRO A 367 -29.12 4.77 -2.69
N GLU A 368 -29.31 4.23 -3.89
CA GLU A 368 -28.45 4.51 -5.05
C GLU A 368 -28.59 5.96 -5.57
N GLN A 369 -29.61 6.67 -5.08
CA GLN A 369 -29.87 8.07 -5.39
C GLN A 369 -30.01 8.85 -4.09
N LEU A 370 -29.26 9.94 -3.99
CA LEU A 370 -29.29 10.86 -2.87
C LEU A 370 -29.94 12.16 -3.34
N TYR A 371 -31.06 12.55 -2.74
CA TYR A 371 -31.62 13.88 -2.99
C TYR A 371 -31.06 14.87 -1.97
N ARG A 372 -30.90 16.12 -2.41
CA ARG A 372 -30.54 17.20 -1.50
C ARG A 372 -31.58 17.25 -0.37
N ASP A 373 -31.09 17.28 0.87
CA ASP A 373 -31.87 17.30 2.12
C ASP A 373 -32.50 15.95 2.53
N ASP A 374 -32.13 14.84 1.88
CA ASP A 374 -32.49 13.51 2.39
C ASP A 374 -31.68 13.16 3.65
N GLU A 375 -32.38 12.67 4.67
CA GLU A 375 -31.75 11.90 5.73
C GLU A 375 -31.60 10.46 5.24
N VAL A 376 -30.36 10.07 4.95
CA VAL A 376 -30.06 8.78 4.36
C VAL A 376 -29.28 7.92 5.33
N ALA A 377 -29.86 6.78 5.66
CA ALA A 377 -29.16 5.73 6.38
C ALA A 377 -28.51 4.78 5.38
N PHE A 378 -27.24 4.49 5.62
CA PHE A 378 -26.57 3.36 5.00
C PHE A 378 -26.36 2.28 6.05
N SER A 379 -26.68 1.04 5.73
CA SER A 379 -26.26 -0.12 6.50
C SER A 379 -24.97 -0.68 5.94
N ILE A 380 -24.07 -1.06 6.83
CA ILE A 380 -22.88 -1.82 6.49
C ILE A 380 -22.96 -3.16 7.22
N PHE A 381 -22.40 -4.19 6.62
CA PHE A 381 -22.23 -5.44 7.35
C PHE A 381 -21.17 -5.26 8.43
N GLY A 382 -21.57 -5.57 9.67
CA GLY A 382 -20.70 -5.67 10.83
C GLY A 382 -19.53 -6.61 10.56
N LEU A 383 -18.31 -6.11 10.60
CA LEU A 383 -17.08 -6.86 10.50
C LEU A 383 -16.74 -7.25 11.93
N HIS A 384 -16.78 -8.54 12.22
CA HIS A 384 -16.61 -9.05 13.59
C HIS A 384 -15.26 -8.73 14.22
N PHE A 385 -14.29 -8.32 13.41
CA PHE A 385 -12.97 -7.89 13.83
C PHE A 385 -12.85 -6.38 13.98
N THR A 386 -13.84 -5.54 13.61
CA THR A 386 -13.72 -4.08 13.75
C THR A 386 -14.26 -3.57 15.07
N ASP A 387 -13.48 -2.73 15.76
CA ASP A 387 -13.91 -2.00 16.96
C ASP A 387 -14.71 -0.73 16.64
N GLY A 388 -14.81 -0.38 15.35
CA GLY A 388 -15.55 0.79 14.87
C GLY A 388 -15.40 1.01 13.38
N TYR A 389 -16.18 1.96 12.86
CA TYR A 389 -16.16 2.39 11.47
C TYR A 389 -15.97 3.89 11.40
N GLU A 390 -15.12 4.33 10.48
CA GLU A 390 -14.98 5.75 10.15
C GLU A 390 -15.66 6.02 8.79
N TRP A 391 -16.32 7.17 8.69
CA TRP A 391 -16.87 7.67 7.42
C TRP A 391 -16.35 9.07 7.15
N SER A 392 -16.18 9.41 5.88
CA SER A 392 -15.87 10.77 5.45
C SER A 392 -16.93 11.27 4.49
N VAL A 393 -17.30 12.54 4.63
CA VAL A 393 -18.14 13.22 3.66
C VAL A 393 -17.24 13.97 2.68
N GLN A 394 -17.15 13.50 1.43
CA GLN A 394 -16.54 14.30 0.37
C GLN A 394 -17.58 15.24 -0.24
N THR A 395 -17.23 16.52 -0.34
CA THR A 395 -18.02 17.48 -1.11
C THR A 395 -17.65 17.31 -2.58
N ILE A 396 -18.54 16.78 -3.42
CA ILE A 396 -18.36 16.91 -4.87
C ILE A 396 -18.56 18.39 -5.21
N LEU A 397 -17.49 19.01 -5.67
CA LEU A 397 -17.57 20.26 -6.41
C LEU A 397 -18.12 19.90 -7.80
N GLU A 398 -19.18 20.59 -8.25
CA GLU A 398 -19.67 20.53 -9.63
C GLU A 398 -18.60 21.07 -10.59
N SER A 399 -17.57 20.29 -10.88
CA SER A 399 -16.70 20.44 -12.04
C SER A 399 -15.74 19.26 -12.11
N GLU A 400 -16.20 18.15 -12.69
CA GLU A 400 -15.42 17.27 -13.58
C GLU A 400 -16.29 16.07 -13.99
N ALA A 401 -17.38 16.38 -14.72
CA ALA A 401 -17.91 15.41 -15.66
C ALA A 401 -16.90 15.33 -16.82
N ARG A 402 -15.93 14.42 -16.73
CA ARG A 402 -15.21 13.96 -17.93
C ARG A 402 -15.92 12.73 -18.45
N TYR A 403 -16.42 12.87 -19.67
CA TYR A 403 -17.04 11.82 -20.47
C TYR A 403 -16.07 10.65 -20.65
N ASP A 404 -16.51 9.44 -20.33
CA ASP A 404 -15.86 8.21 -20.80
C ASP A 404 -16.51 7.73 -22.10
N ALA A 405 -15.62 7.52 -23.08
CA ALA A 405 -15.66 6.65 -24.27
C ALA A 405 -16.90 6.63 -25.19
N GLU A 406 -16.67 6.88 -26.50
CA GLU A 406 -16.71 5.80 -27.50
C GLU A 406 -16.16 6.21 -28.88
N TRP A 407 -15.72 5.20 -29.62
CA TRP A 407 -15.00 5.21 -30.90
C TRP A 407 -15.87 5.59 -32.12
N MET A 408 -15.20 6.11 -33.16
CA MET A 408 -15.13 5.54 -34.52
C MET A 408 -15.35 6.54 -35.69
N MET A 409 -14.48 6.36 -36.68
CA MET A 409 -14.22 7.08 -37.94
C MET A 409 -15.41 7.71 -38.69
N ILE A 410 -15.13 8.88 -39.27
CA ILE A 410 -15.21 9.14 -40.73
C ILE A 410 -13.90 9.80 -41.16
#